data_AF-A0A7S0WXW0-F1
#
_entry.id   AF-A0A7S0WXW0-F1
#
_cell.length_a   1.000
_cell.length_b   1.000
_cell.length_c   1.000
_cell.angle_alpha   90.00
_cell.angle_beta   90.00
_cell.angle_gamma   90.00
#
_symmetry.space_group_name_H-M   'P 1'
#
loop_
_entity.id
_entity.type
_entity.pdbx_description
1 polymer ?
#
loop_
_entity_poly.entity_id
_entity_poly.type
_entity_poly.pdbx_seq_one_letter_code
_entity_poly.pdbx_strand_id
1 'polypeptide(L)'
;AEEELAKNLKDANKQLDTVQKGLNKYLEDKRLLFPRFYFLSNDELLEILSEAKDPLKIQPFTRKIFEAVKEMQFEGSDTITALFSVEGEKVELTTPVDPHQSNAVEIWLGEVEAAMQEALKSISGSAIDAYVGTDRTKWILEWPGQLVLCCSQIYWTKECAQYIDERGALGLKEFEAKCGDQLNDIVNLVRGELTKLERATLGALVTIDVHARDVVTTMKDAEVGATTDFKWLSQLRYYFQDDIINVRMINALAIYGYEYIGNSGRLVITPLTDRCYRTLMGAIHLNLGGAPAGPAGTGKTETVKDLSKAIAIQCVVFNCSDGLDYKAMGKFFKGLASSGAWACFDEFNRIELEVLSVVAQQVLEIQLAVKNKVKTFFFEGSEIPLRPTCNAFITMNPGYAGRSE
;
A
#
# COMPACT_ATOMS: atom_id res chain seq x y z
N ALA A 1 41.71 36.82 -23.88
CA ALA A 1 40.57 37.07 -22.97
C ALA A 1 39.37 36.18 -23.31
N GLU A 2 38.74 36.31 -24.48
CA GLU A 2 37.58 35.47 -24.84
C GLU A 2 37.93 33.97 -25.03
N GLU A 3 39.05 33.65 -25.66
CA GLU A 3 39.50 32.26 -25.82
C GLU A 3 39.85 31.58 -24.47
N GLU A 4 40.39 32.36 -23.54
CA GLU A 4 40.75 31.89 -22.20
C GLU A 4 39.49 31.67 -21.35
N LEU A 5 38.51 32.57 -21.44
CA LEU A 5 37.20 32.41 -20.82
C LEU A 5 36.46 31.18 -21.37
N ALA A 6 36.49 30.98 -22.69
CA ALA A 6 35.89 29.82 -23.34
C ALA A 6 36.56 28.51 -22.92
N LYS A 7 37.89 28.50 -22.74
CA LYS A 7 38.63 27.35 -22.22
C LYS A 7 38.24 27.06 -20.76
N ASN A 8 38.23 28.08 -19.91
CA ASN A 8 37.85 27.94 -18.50
C ASN A 8 36.42 27.44 -18.35
N LEU A 9 35.48 27.92 -19.17
CA LEU A 9 34.10 27.45 -19.18
C LEU A 9 34.00 25.97 -19.59
N LYS A 10 34.76 25.55 -20.61
CA LYS A 10 34.80 24.14 -21.05
C LYS A 10 35.38 23.23 -19.97
N ASP A 11 36.42 23.68 -19.28
CA ASP A 11 37.05 22.89 -18.21
C ASP A 11 36.14 22.84 -16.96
N ALA A 12 35.47 23.95 -16.61
CA ALA A 12 34.46 23.98 -15.56
C ALA A 12 33.28 23.05 -15.87
N ASN A 13 32.77 23.04 -17.11
CA ASN A 13 31.71 22.12 -17.52
C ASN A 13 32.13 20.65 -17.41
N LYS A 14 33.37 20.30 -17.78
CA LYS A 14 33.89 18.93 -17.61
C LYS A 14 33.97 18.52 -16.14
N GLN A 15 34.39 19.44 -15.27
CA GLN A 15 34.42 19.18 -13.83
C GLN A 15 33.00 18.99 -13.28
N LEU A 16 32.05 19.84 -13.70
CA LEU A 16 30.65 19.75 -13.32
C LEU A 16 30.05 18.40 -13.75
N ASP A 17 30.28 17.96 -14.99
CA ASP A 17 29.85 16.64 -15.48
C ASP A 17 30.41 15.49 -14.63
N THR A 18 31.67 15.60 -14.20
CA THR A 18 32.33 14.58 -13.38
C THR A 18 31.70 14.52 -11.99
N VAL A 19 31.46 15.67 -11.37
CA VAL A 19 30.79 15.78 -10.07
C VAL A 19 29.37 15.25 -10.17
N GLN A 20 28.62 15.61 -11.21
CA GLN A 20 27.24 15.15 -11.41
C GLN A 20 27.16 13.63 -11.59
N LYS A 21 28.08 13.02 -12.34
CA LYS A 21 28.15 11.56 -12.49
C LYS A 21 28.49 10.87 -11.17
N GLY A 22 29.45 11.41 -10.42
CA GLY A 22 29.81 10.89 -9.10
C GLY A 22 28.65 10.94 -8.12
N LEU A 23 27.94 12.08 -8.08
CA LEU A 23 26.76 12.29 -7.25
C LEU A 23 25.62 11.32 -7.61
N ASN A 24 25.30 11.20 -8.90
CA ASN A 24 24.25 10.28 -9.36
C ASN A 24 24.58 8.83 -9.01
N LYS A 25 25.84 8.42 -9.15
CA LYS A 25 26.28 7.07 -8.75
C LYS A 25 26.13 6.86 -7.24
N TYR A 26 26.58 7.82 -6.44
CA TYR A 26 26.43 7.78 -4.98
C TYR A 26 24.96 7.64 -4.57
N LEU A 27 24.05 8.42 -5.17
CA LEU A 27 22.62 8.33 -4.89
C LEU A 27 22.02 6.98 -5.33
N GLU A 28 22.47 6.42 -6.45
CA GLU A 28 22.01 5.10 -6.90
C GLU A 28 22.43 4.00 -5.92
N ASP A 29 23.68 4.03 -5.43
CA ASP A 29 24.18 3.07 -4.44
C ASP A 29 23.32 3.11 -3.15
N LYS A 30 22.91 4.32 -2.71
CA LYS A 30 22.01 4.48 -1.56
C LYS A 30 20.60 3.96 -1.81
N ARG A 31 20.08 4.12 -3.03
CA ARG A 31 18.75 3.60 -3.42
C ARG A 31 18.71 2.08 -3.51
N LEU A 32 19.80 1.45 -3.93
CA LEU A 32 19.91 -0.01 -3.95
C LEU A 32 19.88 -0.60 -2.54
N LEU A 33 20.45 0.10 -1.55
CA LEU A 33 20.42 -0.30 -0.14
C LEU A 33 19.04 -0.10 0.48
N PHE A 34 18.37 1.01 0.18
CA PHE A 34 17.00 1.28 0.64
C PHE A 34 16.08 1.69 -0.53
N PRO A 35 15.32 0.73 -1.08
CA PRO A 35 14.52 0.93 -2.29
C PRO A 35 13.50 2.06 -2.25
N ARG A 36 13.00 2.46 -1.07
CA ARG A 36 12.01 3.55 -0.99
C ARG A 36 12.60 4.91 -1.42
N PHE A 37 13.92 5.07 -1.39
CA PHE A 37 14.60 6.26 -1.93
C PHE A 37 14.48 6.42 -3.45
N TYR A 38 14.04 5.40 -4.19
CA TYR A 38 13.70 5.54 -5.60
C TYR A 38 12.47 6.44 -5.82
N PHE A 39 11.58 6.56 -4.84
CA PHE A 39 10.37 7.39 -4.91
C PHE A 39 10.61 8.85 -4.51
N LEU A 40 11.84 9.19 -4.09
CA LEU A 40 12.25 10.54 -3.75
C LEU A 40 13.00 11.19 -4.92
N SER A 41 12.83 12.49 -5.06
CA SER A 41 13.67 13.31 -5.93
C SER A 41 15.13 13.29 -5.47
N ASN A 42 16.04 13.71 -6.35
CA ASN A 42 17.47 13.77 -5.98
C ASN A 42 17.72 14.79 -4.86
N ASP A 43 17.01 15.93 -4.87
CA ASP A 43 17.19 16.99 -3.88
C ASP A 43 16.72 16.52 -2.49
N GLU A 44 15.55 15.89 -2.41
CA GLU A 44 15.03 15.32 -1.16
C GLU A 44 15.95 14.25 -0.59
N LEU A 45 16.48 13.37 -1.46
CA LEU A 45 17.41 12.33 -1.01
C LEU A 45 18.73 12.95 -0.51
N LEU A 46 19.21 14.01 -1.15
CA LEU A 46 20.41 14.72 -0.69
C LEU A 46 20.19 15.41 0.66
N GLU A 47 19.04 16.01 0.88
CA GLU A 47 18.68 16.59 2.17
C GLU A 47 18.70 15.52 3.27
N ILE A 48 18.05 14.37 3.06
CA ILE A 48 18.09 13.23 3.99
C ILE A 48 19.52 12.77 4.27
N LEU A 49 20.33 12.59 3.22
CA LEU A 49 21.70 12.11 3.35
C LEU A 49 22.62 13.14 4.02
N SER A 50 22.31 14.44 3.88
CA SER A 50 23.08 15.52 4.53
C SER A 50 22.84 15.59 6.03
N GLU A 51 21.64 15.20 6.48
CA GLU A 51 21.24 15.17 7.89
C GLU A 51 21.36 13.77 8.53
N ALA A 52 21.88 12.78 7.80
CA ALA A 52 21.95 11.37 8.21
C ALA A 52 22.68 11.10 9.54
N LYS A 53 23.45 12.07 10.06
CA LYS A 53 24.13 11.97 11.36
C LYS A 53 23.19 12.14 12.55
N ASP A 54 22.05 12.78 12.35
CA ASP A 54 21.07 13.07 13.41
C ASP A 54 19.72 12.47 13.01
N PRO A 55 19.35 11.30 13.56
CA PRO A 55 18.11 10.61 13.23
C PRO A 55 16.86 11.47 13.45
N LEU A 56 16.88 12.40 14.41
CA LEU A 56 15.76 13.27 14.72
C LEU A 56 15.45 14.24 13.57
N LYS A 57 16.47 14.61 12.78
CA LYS A 57 16.29 15.49 11.62
C LYS A 57 15.71 14.79 10.40
N ILE A 58 15.60 13.46 10.41
CA ILE A 58 14.96 12.69 9.34
C ILE A 58 13.43 12.69 9.47
N GLN A 59 12.90 12.99 10.67
CA GLN A 59 11.45 13.06 10.96
C GLN A 59 10.62 13.79 9.88
N PRO A 60 11.02 14.96 9.34
CA PRO A 60 10.23 15.68 8.33
C PRO A 60 10.06 14.91 7.00
N PHE A 61 10.96 13.97 6.70
CA PHE A 61 10.95 13.19 5.47
C PHE A 61 10.21 11.85 5.60
N THR A 62 9.91 11.40 6.82
CA THR A 62 9.29 10.09 7.09
C THR A 62 7.99 9.89 6.32
N ARG A 63 7.14 10.92 6.23
CA ARG A 63 5.89 10.91 5.44
C ARG A 63 6.07 10.70 3.95
N LYS A 64 7.26 10.99 3.41
CA LYS A 64 7.56 10.75 1.99
C LYS A 64 8.06 9.32 1.75
N ILE A 65 8.59 8.69 2.79
CA ILE A 65 9.18 7.34 2.74
C ILE A 65 8.11 6.28 3.09
N PHE A 66 7.33 6.54 4.14
CA PHE A 66 6.29 5.68 4.68
C PHE A 66 4.93 6.34 4.51
N GLU A 67 3.91 5.56 4.17
CA GLU A 67 2.59 6.11 3.82
C GLU A 67 1.89 6.75 5.02
N ALA A 68 1.93 6.10 6.20
CA ALA A 68 1.22 6.58 7.38
C ALA A 68 2.10 7.07 8.53
N VAL A 69 3.43 6.88 8.47
CA VAL A 69 4.31 7.34 9.56
C VAL A 69 4.50 8.84 9.43
N LYS A 70 3.95 9.58 10.40
CA LYS A 70 4.20 11.02 10.57
C LYS A 70 5.49 11.26 11.34
N GLU A 71 5.64 10.56 12.46
CA GLU A 71 6.72 10.74 13.41
C GLU A 71 7.10 9.40 14.04
N MET A 72 8.36 9.28 14.44
CA MET A 72 8.90 8.14 15.19
C MET A 72 9.13 8.56 16.65
N GLN A 73 8.84 7.68 17.60
CA GLN A 73 9.14 7.87 19.02
C GLN A 73 10.58 7.47 19.30
N PHE A 74 11.37 8.40 19.84
CA PHE A 74 12.75 8.18 20.25
C PHE A 74 12.84 8.14 21.78
N GLU A 75 13.50 7.13 22.34
CA GLU A 75 13.74 6.98 23.77
C GLU A 75 15.21 6.71 24.06
N GLY A 76 15.69 7.18 25.22
CA GLY A 76 17.06 6.95 25.67
C GLY A 76 18.10 7.54 24.72
N SER A 77 18.91 6.67 24.11
CA SER A 77 19.98 7.00 23.15
C SER A 77 19.46 7.09 21.71
N ASP A 78 18.36 7.82 21.49
CA ASP A 78 17.68 7.92 20.19
C ASP A 78 17.24 6.55 19.62
N THR A 79 16.88 5.60 20.47
CA THR A 79 16.30 4.33 20.01
C THR A 79 14.84 4.53 19.64
N ILE A 80 14.45 4.06 18.45
CA ILE A 80 13.09 4.14 17.93
C ILE A 80 12.25 3.02 18.55
N THR A 81 11.20 3.38 19.29
CA THR A 81 10.35 2.42 20.02
C THR A 81 8.91 2.36 19.51
N ALA A 82 8.43 3.39 18.81
CA ALA A 82 7.08 3.43 18.28
C ALA A 82 6.97 4.35 17.06
N LEU A 83 5.88 4.18 16.31
CA LEU A 83 5.51 4.97 15.15
C LEU A 83 4.20 5.70 15.41
N PHE A 84 4.11 6.96 14.99
CA PHE A 84 2.92 7.78 15.11
C PHE A 84 2.34 8.12 13.74
N SER A 85 1.02 7.98 13.60
CA SER A 85 0.30 8.43 12.41
C SER A 85 -0.03 9.92 12.42
N VAL A 86 -0.59 10.40 11.31
CA VAL A 86 -1.12 11.77 11.20
C VAL A 86 -2.27 12.03 12.17
N GLU A 87 -3.08 11.01 12.40
CA GLU A 87 -4.24 10.99 13.28
C GLU A 87 -3.86 10.83 14.76
N GLY A 88 -2.57 10.63 15.04
CA GLY A 88 -2.05 10.40 16.40
C GLY A 88 -2.12 8.94 16.85
N GLU A 89 -2.35 8.00 15.92
CA GLU A 89 -2.31 6.58 16.23
C GLU A 89 -0.89 6.11 16.52
N LYS A 90 -0.70 5.44 17.66
CA LYS A 90 0.59 4.90 18.09
C LYS A 90 0.67 3.41 17.77
N VAL A 91 1.73 2.99 17.10
CA VAL A 91 2.10 1.57 16.92
C VAL A 91 3.43 1.34 17.62
N GLU A 92 3.43 0.50 18.65
CA GLU A 92 4.65 0.13 19.37
C GLU A 92 5.42 -0.94 18.59
N LEU A 93 6.73 -0.75 18.45
CA LEU A 93 7.60 -1.71 17.80
C LEU A 93 7.90 -2.87 18.75
N THR A 94 7.75 -4.11 18.26
CA THR A 94 8.17 -5.31 19.00
C THR A 94 9.69 -5.35 19.19
N THR A 95 10.41 -4.89 18.17
CA THR A 95 11.87 -4.82 18.14
C THR A 95 12.27 -3.35 17.98
N PRO A 96 12.75 -2.67 19.04
CA PRO A 96 13.25 -1.30 18.93
C PRO A 96 14.44 -1.21 17.97
N VAL A 97 14.55 -0.10 17.26
CA VAL A 97 15.63 0.12 16.27
C VAL A 97 16.55 1.23 16.77
N ASP A 98 17.86 0.97 16.82
CA ASP A 98 18.86 1.95 17.23
C ASP A 98 19.63 2.48 15.99
N PRO A 99 19.33 3.71 15.53
CA PRO A 99 19.96 4.28 14.34
C PRO A 99 21.49 4.40 14.43
N HIS A 100 22.05 4.53 15.64
CA HIS A 100 23.48 4.76 15.85
C HIS A 100 24.31 3.48 15.71
N GLN A 101 23.70 2.30 15.80
CA GLN A 101 24.40 1.03 15.56
C GLN A 101 24.78 0.86 14.09
N SER A 102 23.88 1.24 13.20
CA SER A 102 24.01 1.03 11.75
C SER A 102 24.83 2.15 11.07
N ASN A 103 24.90 3.34 11.68
CA ASN A 103 25.63 4.55 11.20
C ASN A 103 25.30 5.01 9.76
N ALA A 104 24.26 4.45 9.15
CA ALA A 104 23.84 4.73 7.78
C ALA A 104 22.31 4.77 7.69
N VAL A 105 21.80 5.87 7.14
CA VAL A 105 20.35 6.17 7.12
C VAL A 105 19.54 5.15 6.34
N GLU A 106 20.09 4.65 5.23
CA GLU A 106 19.48 3.60 4.42
C GLU A 106 19.32 2.27 5.17
N ILE A 107 20.24 1.95 6.10
CA ILE A 107 20.21 0.67 6.82
C ILE A 107 19.15 0.73 7.91
N TRP A 108 19.21 1.74 8.79
CA TRP A 108 18.28 1.79 9.91
C TRP A 108 16.85 2.11 9.47
N LEU A 109 16.64 2.84 8.36
CA LEU A 109 15.29 2.98 7.78
C LEU A 109 14.74 1.65 7.26
N GLY A 110 15.60 0.78 6.72
CA GLY A 110 15.23 -0.58 6.35
C GLY A 110 14.91 -1.46 7.57
N GLU A 111 15.63 -1.27 8.68
CA GLU A 111 15.34 -1.93 9.96
C GLU A 111 14.01 -1.46 10.54
N VAL A 112 13.69 -0.16 10.46
CA VAL A 112 12.39 0.38 10.84
C VAL A 112 11.26 -0.20 9.99
N GLU A 113 11.45 -0.34 8.67
CA GLU A 113 10.48 -1.00 7.79
C GLU A 113 10.20 -2.44 8.23
N ALA A 114 11.24 -3.22 8.53
CA ALA A 114 11.10 -4.60 8.98
C ALA A 114 10.43 -4.70 10.36
N ALA A 115 10.86 -3.87 11.32
CA ALA A 115 10.29 -3.82 12.66
C ALA A 115 8.82 -3.40 12.65
N MET A 116 8.45 -2.47 11.76
CA MET A 116 7.06 -2.05 11.56
C MET A 116 6.17 -3.21 11.10
N GLN A 117 6.62 -3.97 10.10
CA GLN A 117 5.87 -5.13 9.59
C GLN A 117 5.75 -6.23 10.65
N GLU A 118 6.82 -6.50 11.40
CA GLU A 118 6.82 -7.46 12.50
C GLU A 118 5.84 -7.05 13.61
N ALA A 119 5.87 -5.77 14.01
CA ALA A 119 4.99 -5.23 15.02
C ALA A 119 3.52 -5.36 14.61
N LEU A 120 3.17 -4.95 13.38
CA LEU A 120 1.80 -5.07 12.87
C LEU A 120 1.35 -6.53 12.78
N LYS A 121 2.25 -7.45 12.40
CA LYS A 121 1.94 -8.89 12.41
C LYS A 121 1.64 -9.39 13.82
N SER A 122 2.47 -9.05 14.80
CA SER A 122 2.29 -9.43 16.21
C SER A 122 1.00 -8.85 16.81
N ILE A 123 0.76 -7.54 16.61
CA ILE A 123 -0.45 -6.87 17.09
C ILE A 123 -1.69 -7.46 16.41
N SER A 124 -1.62 -7.79 15.12
CA SER A 124 -2.75 -8.42 14.41
C SER A 124 -3.13 -9.78 14.99
N GLY A 125 -2.15 -10.63 15.34
CA GLY A 125 -2.42 -11.90 16.01
C GLY A 125 -3.11 -11.70 17.36
N SER A 126 -2.58 -10.78 18.16
CA SER A 126 -3.15 -10.43 19.47
C SER A 126 -4.58 -9.87 19.36
N ALA A 127 -4.84 -9.02 18.35
CA ALA A 127 -6.15 -8.44 18.10
C ALA A 127 -7.17 -9.51 17.68
N ILE A 128 -6.76 -10.45 16.83
CA ILE A 128 -7.61 -11.58 16.39
C ILE A 128 -7.99 -12.45 17.57
N ASP A 129 -7.03 -12.80 18.44
CA ASP A 129 -7.27 -13.64 19.62
C ASP A 129 -8.20 -12.96 20.64
N ALA A 130 -8.03 -11.65 20.86
CA ALA A 130 -8.85 -10.89 21.79
C ALA A 130 -10.32 -10.71 21.33
N TYR A 131 -10.59 -10.77 20.03
CA TYR A 131 -11.91 -10.47 19.47
C TYR A 131 -13.03 -11.38 20.02
N VAL A 132 -12.74 -12.66 20.31
CA VAL A 132 -13.75 -13.60 20.84
C VAL A 132 -14.07 -13.33 22.31
N GLY A 133 -13.09 -12.82 23.07
CA GLY A 133 -13.20 -12.61 24.52
C GLY A 133 -13.71 -11.23 24.92
N THR A 134 -13.70 -10.28 24.01
CA THR A 134 -14.04 -8.86 24.28
C THR A 134 -15.30 -8.46 23.54
N ASP A 135 -16.14 -7.64 24.17
CA ASP A 135 -17.28 -7.02 23.49
C ASP A 135 -16.80 -6.20 22.28
N ARG A 136 -17.46 -6.36 21.12
CA ARG A 136 -17.02 -5.73 19.87
C ARG A 136 -16.87 -4.22 20.00
N THR A 137 -17.78 -3.54 20.70
CA THR A 137 -17.75 -2.06 20.82
C THR A 137 -16.55 -1.58 21.63
N LYS A 138 -16.11 -2.36 22.61
CA LYS A 138 -14.88 -2.10 23.38
C LYS A 138 -13.64 -2.46 22.58
N TRP A 139 -13.65 -3.65 21.99
CA TRP A 139 -12.54 -4.16 21.18
C TRP A 139 -12.16 -3.18 20.07
N ILE A 140 -13.13 -2.58 19.36
CA ILE A 140 -12.88 -1.60 18.30
C ILE A 140 -12.03 -0.39 18.77
N LEU A 141 -12.09 -0.02 20.05
CA LEU A 141 -11.38 1.14 20.61
C LEU A 141 -9.99 0.79 21.17
N GLU A 142 -9.66 -0.50 21.32
CA GLU A 142 -8.44 -0.98 21.97
C GLU A 142 -7.28 -1.23 20.97
N TRP A 143 -7.58 -1.35 19.68
CA TRP A 143 -6.60 -1.75 18.66
C TRP A 143 -6.39 -0.67 17.60
N PRO A 144 -5.22 -0.66 16.91
CA PRO A 144 -4.99 0.24 15.79
C PRO A 144 -6.06 0.10 14.71
N GLY A 145 -6.56 1.22 14.20
CA GLY A 145 -7.68 1.30 13.26
C GLY A 145 -7.48 0.44 12.02
N GLN A 146 -6.28 0.43 11.43
CA GLN A 146 -5.95 -0.48 10.32
C GLN A 146 -6.26 -1.95 10.66
N LEU A 147 -5.86 -2.40 11.86
CA LEU A 147 -6.02 -3.78 12.30
C LEU A 147 -7.46 -4.06 12.75
N VAL A 148 -8.16 -3.07 13.32
CA VAL A 148 -9.61 -3.15 13.58
C VAL A 148 -10.37 -3.50 12.30
N LEU A 149 -10.10 -2.79 11.20
CA LEU A 149 -10.74 -3.03 9.90
C LEU A 149 -10.39 -4.42 9.36
N CYS A 150 -9.12 -4.81 9.44
CA CYS A 150 -8.64 -6.10 8.96
C CYS A 150 -9.27 -7.28 9.73
N CYS A 151 -9.20 -7.26 11.06
CA CYS A 151 -9.71 -8.36 11.89
C CYS A 151 -11.25 -8.41 11.84
N SER A 152 -11.93 -7.26 11.77
CA SER A 152 -13.39 -7.25 11.54
C SER A 152 -13.77 -7.98 10.25
N GLN A 153 -13.00 -7.79 9.16
CA GLN A 153 -13.23 -8.52 7.91
C GLN A 153 -12.91 -10.02 8.00
N ILE A 154 -11.92 -10.41 8.81
CA ILE A 154 -11.63 -11.84 9.10
C ILE A 154 -12.83 -12.48 9.78
N TYR A 155 -13.37 -11.86 10.83
CA TYR A 155 -14.52 -12.38 11.56
C TYR A 155 -15.80 -12.35 10.73
N TRP A 156 -16.05 -11.28 9.97
CA TRP A 156 -17.15 -11.25 9.02
C TRP A 156 -17.04 -12.39 8.00
N THR A 157 -15.83 -12.63 7.45
CA THR A 157 -15.60 -13.71 6.49
C THR A 157 -15.89 -15.08 7.11
N LYS A 158 -15.37 -15.32 8.31
CA LYS A 158 -15.52 -16.58 9.05
C LYS A 158 -16.98 -16.85 9.40
N GLU A 159 -17.65 -15.88 10.00
CA GLU A 159 -19.04 -16.03 10.44
C GLU A 159 -19.98 -16.18 9.24
N CYS A 160 -19.83 -15.37 8.19
CA CYS A 160 -20.65 -15.48 6.99
C CYS A 160 -20.54 -16.88 6.36
N ALA A 161 -19.32 -17.40 6.24
CA ALA A 161 -19.09 -18.77 5.75
C ALA A 161 -19.79 -19.82 6.63
N GLN A 162 -19.70 -19.71 7.96
CA GLN A 162 -20.37 -20.62 8.89
C GLN A 162 -21.89 -20.61 8.72
N TYR A 163 -22.51 -19.43 8.65
CA TYR A 163 -23.96 -19.32 8.44
C TYR A 163 -24.40 -19.90 7.09
N ILE A 164 -23.61 -19.71 6.03
CA ILE A 164 -23.86 -20.32 4.71
C ILE A 164 -23.77 -21.84 4.80
N ASP A 165 -22.69 -22.39 5.37
CA ASP A 165 -22.46 -23.84 5.39
C ASP A 165 -23.45 -24.58 6.32
N GLU A 166 -23.89 -23.96 7.42
CA GLU A 166 -24.82 -24.58 8.37
C GLU A 166 -26.29 -24.51 7.94
N ARG A 167 -26.71 -23.40 7.33
CA ARG A 167 -28.14 -23.10 7.09
C ARG A 167 -28.44 -22.46 5.73
N GLY A 168 -27.45 -22.31 4.86
CA GLY A 168 -27.62 -21.71 3.52
C GLY A 168 -28.26 -20.33 3.57
N ALA A 169 -29.25 -20.11 2.68
CA ALA A 169 -29.97 -18.84 2.59
C ALA A 169 -30.68 -18.42 3.90
N LEU A 170 -31.12 -19.38 4.72
CA LEU A 170 -31.72 -19.08 6.03
C LEU A 170 -30.66 -18.55 7.00
N GLY A 171 -29.45 -19.12 6.98
CA GLY A 171 -28.32 -18.64 7.78
C GLY A 171 -27.92 -17.22 7.40
N LEU A 172 -27.92 -16.89 6.11
CA LEU A 172 -27.65 -15.53 5.64
C LEU A 172 -28.67 -14.50 6.16
N LYS A 173 -29.94 -14.89 6.31
CA LYS A 173 -30.97 -14.02 6.91
C LYS A 173 -30.70 -13.76 8.40
N GLU A 174 -30.29 -14.77 9.15
CA GLU A 174 -29.90 -14.63 10.56
C GLU A 174 -28.65 -13.76 10.70
N PHE A 175 -27.67 -13.96 9.81
CA PHE A 175 -26.43 -13.18 9.80
C PHE A 175 -26.67 -11.72 9.39
N GLU A 176 -27.56 -11.45 8.43
CA GLU A 176 -27.96 -10.09 8.05
C GLU A 176 -28.50 -9.31 9.25
N ALA A 177 -29.35 -9.93 10.07
CA ALA A 177 -29.88 -9.33 11.30
C ALA A 177 -28.74 -9.01 12.28
N LYS A 178 -27.81 -9.95 12.49
CA LYS A 178 -26.62 -9.73 13.33
C LYS A 178 -25.76 -8.56 12.82
N CYS A 179 -25.51 -8.46 11.51
CA CYS A 179 -24.80 -7.32 10.92
C CYS A 179 -25.56 -6.01 11.15
N GLY A 180 -26.89 -6.03 11.08
CA GLY A 180 -27.75 -4.88 11.39
C GLY A 180 -27.61 -4.41 12.84
N ASP A 181 -27.63 -5.34 13.80
CA ASP A 181 -27.46 -5.03 15.22
C ASP A 181 -26.06 -4.47 15.51
N GLN A 182 -25.02 -5.12 14.98
CA GLN A 182 -23.64 -4.65 15.08
C GLN A 182 -23.41 -3.25 14.50
N LEU A 183 -24.07 -2.93 13.39
CA LEU A 183 -24.06 -1.58 12.81
C LEU A 183 -24.75 -0.56 13.71
N ASN A 184 -25.89 -0.93 14.31
CA ASN A 184 -26.60 -0.07 15.25
C ASN A 184 -25.75 0.22 16.50
N ASP A 185 -25.02 -0.77 17.00
CA ASP A 185 -24.09 -0.61 18.12
C ASP A 185 -22.98 0.39 17.80
N ILE A 186 -22.39 0.29 16.60
CA ILE A 186 -21.39 1.27 16.14
C ILE A 186 -22.01 2.66 16.00
N VAL A 187 -23.20 2.78 15.41
CA VAL A 187 -23.90 4.08 15.27
C VAL A 187 -24.17 4.70 16.64
N ASN A 188 -24.56 3.90 17.63
CA ASN A 188 -24.74 4.35 19.00
C ASN A 188 -23.42 4.80 19.64
N LEU A 189 -22.33 4.07 19.39
CA LEU A 189 -20.99 4.45 19.86
C LEU A 189 -20.53 5.79 19.24
N VAL A 190 -20.76 5.99 17.94
CA VAL A 190 -20.42 7.24 17.22
C VAL A 190 -21.16 8.47 17.76
N ARG A 191 -22.37 8.27 18.33
CA ARG A 191 -23.17 9.33 18.98
C ARG A 191 -22.65 9.70 20.37
N GLY A 192 -21.80 8.86 20.98
CA GLY A 192 -21.15 9.13 22.25
C GLY A 192 -19.99 10.11 22.14
N GLU A 193 -19.28 10.27 23.25
CA GLU A 193 -18.03 11.02 23.32
C GLU A 193 -16.88 10.14 22.84
N LEU A 194 -16.18 10.61 21.82
CA LEU A 194 -15.07 9.91 21.17
C LEU A 194 -13.95 10.88 20.84
N THR A 195 -12.73 10.41 20.97
CA THR A 195 -11.54 11.08 20.46
C THR A 195 -11.59 11.19 18.93
N LYS A 196 -10.74 12.06 18.38
CA LYS A 196 -10.63 12.21 16.92
C LYS A 196 -10.18 10.91 16.24
N LEU A 197 -9.27 10.17 16.88
CA LEU A 197 -8.74 8.91 16.36
C LEU A 197 -9.83 7.82 16.34
N GLU A 198 -10.54 7.64 17.46
CA GLU A 198 -11.64 6.67 17.52
C GLU A 198 -12.74 6.99 16.49
N ARG A 199 -13.07 8.28 16.32
CA ARG A 199 -14.05 8.70 15.31
C ARG A 199 -13.58 8.40 13.88
N ALA A 200 -12.29 8.51 13.59
CA ALA A 200 -11.73 8.13 12.30
C ALA A 200 -11.83 6.61 12.07
N THR A 201 -11.50 5.80 13.08
CA THR A 201 -11.62 4.33 13.03
C THR A 201 -13.06 3.93 12.77
N LEU A 202 -14.01 4.46 13.54
CA LEU A 202 -15.43 4.14 13.39
C LEU A 202 -15.98 4.64 12.05
N GLY A 203 -15.54 5.79 11.56
CA GLY A 203 -15.92 6.28 10.24
C GLY A 203 -15.54 5.29 9.13
N ALA A 204 -14.30 4.80 9.14
CA ALA A 204 -13.83 3.79 8.20
C ALA A 204 -14.55 2.44 8.39
N LEU A 205 -14.78 2.03 9.63
CA LEU A 205 -15.44 0.77 9.96
C LEU A 205 -16.90 0.76 9.52
N VAL A 206 -17.64 1.84 9.72
CA VAL A 206 -19.04 1.98 9.25
C VAL A 206 -19.11 1.81 7.74
N THR A 207 -18.19 2.39 6.98
CA THR A 207 -18.15 2.22 5.52
C THR A 207 -18.00 0.76 5.11
N ILE A 208 -17.12 0.01 5.79
CA ILE A 208 -16.91 -1.41 5.52
C ILE A 208 -18.11 -2.25 5.98
N ASP A 209 -18.62 -2.04 7.20
CA ASP A 209 -19.72 -2.83 7.76
C ASP A 209 -21.04 -2.63 7.00
N VAL A 210 -21.31 -1.42 6.49
CA VAL A 210 -22.47 -1.16 5.62
C VAL A 210 -22.36 -1.98 4.33
N HIS A 211 -21.21 -1.95 3.67
CA HIS A 211 -20.96 -2.76 2.49
C HIS A 211 -21.09 -4.26 2.81
N ALA A 212 -20.49 -4.72 3.91
CA ALA A 212 -20.53 -6.11 4.35
C ALA A 212 -21.98 -6.61 4.58
N ARG A 213 -22.83 -5.81 5.23
CA ARG A 213 -24.27 -6.09 5.35
C ARG A 213 -24.95 -6.15 3.98
N ASP A 214 -24.73 -5.16 3.12
CA ASP A 214 -25.38 -5.09 1.80
C ASP A 214 -24.99 -6.29 0.91
N VAL A 215 -23.76 -6.79 1.04
CA VAL A 215 -23.30 -8.04 0.41
C VAL A 215 -24.07 -9.24 0.95
N VAL A 216 -24.28 -9.34 2.28
CA VAL A 216 -25.09 -10.40 2.88
C VAL A 216 -26.54 -10.34 2.38
N THR A 217 -27.15 -9.15 2.31
CA THR A 217 -28.48 -8.96 1.73
C THR A 217 -28.53 -9.45 0.28
N THR A 218 -27.54 -9.08 -0.52
CA THR A 218 -27.45 -9.50 -1.93
C THR A 218 -27.29 -11.02 -2.08
N MET A 219 -26.53 -11.67 -1.20
CA MET A 219 -26.36 -13.13 -1.20
C MET A 219 -27.61 -13.87 -0.70
N LYS A 220 -28.30 -13.30 0.30
CA LYS A 220 -29.57 -13.81 0.82
C LYS A 220 -30.66 -13.78 -0.25
N ASP A 221 -30.83 -12.64 -0.92
CA ASP A 221 -31.83 -12.46 -1.99
C ASP A 221 -31.52 -13.35 -3.22
N ALA A 222 -30.28 -13.79 -3.34
CA ALA A 222 -29.82 -14.72 -4.35
C ALA A 222 -29.91 -16.20 -3.95
N GLU A 223 -30.37 -16.48 -2.73
CA GLU A 223 -30.49 -17.82 -2.16
C GLU A 223 -29.15 -18.59 -2.16
N VAL A 224 -28.03 -17.92 -1.86
CA VAL A 224 -26.71 -18.57 -1.77
C VAL A 224 -26.72 -19.64 -0.68
N GLY A 225 -26.53 -20.90 -1.08
CA GLY A 225 -26.61 -22.07 -0.20
C GLY A 225 -25.28 -22.75 0.12
N ALA A 226 -24.18 -22.32 -0.47
CA ALA A 226 -22.87 -22.94 -0.28
C ALA A 226 -21.74 -21.94 -0.46
N THR A 227 -20.65 -22.13 0.28
CA THR A 227 -19.41 -21.32 0.16
C THR A 227 -18.65 -21.55 -1.16
N THR A 228 -19.11 -22.45 -2.02
CA THR A 228 -18.65 -22.59 -3.40
C THR A 228 -19.38 -21.68 -4.39
N ASP A 229 -20.45 -20.99 -3.97
CA ASP A 229 -21.22 -20.10 -4.85
C ASP A 229 -20.40 -18.90 -5.29
N PHE A 230 -20.50 -18.54 -6.58
CA PHE A 230 -19.77 -17.42 -7.14
C PHE A 230 -20.07 -16.10 -6.42
N LYS A 231 -21.29 -15.84 -5.98
CA LYS A 231 -21.63 -14.58 -5.29
C LYS A 231 -20.82 -14.40 -4.01
N TRP A 232 -20.59 -15.47 -3.26
CA TRP A 232 -19.68 -15.48 -2.11
C TRP A 232 -18.21 -15.43 -2.53
N LEU A 233 -17.80 -16.29 -3.48
CA LEU A 233 -16.42 -16.33 -3.94
C LEU A 233 -15.95 -14.99 -4.51
N SER A 234 -16.86 -14.22 -5.12
CA SER A 234 -16.62 -12.94 -5.77
C SER A 234 -16.38 -11.78 -4.80
N GLN A 235 -16.56 -11.99 -3.49
CA GLN A 235 -16.30 -11.00 -2.44
C GLN A 235 -14.84 -11.02 -1.99
N LEU A 236 -14.37 -9.90 -1.43
CA LEU A 236 -13.05 -9.80 -0.81
C LEU A 236 -13.09 -10.42 0.59
N ARG A 237 -12.39 -11.54 0.78
CA ARG A 237 -12.50 -12.40 1.95
C ARG A 237 -11.15 -12.53 2.65
N TYR A 238 -11.15 -12.47 3.97
CA TYR A 238 -9.93 -12.48 4.78
C TYR A 238 -9.85 -13.78 5.60
N TYR A 239 -8.69 -14.41 5.58
CA TYR A 239 -8.44 -15.67 6.28
C TYR A 239 -7.15 -15.55 7.09
N PHE A 240 -7.20 -15.89 8.37
CA PHE A 240 -6.02 -16.00 9.21
C PHE A 240 -5.61 -17.47 9.32
N GLN A 241 -4.45 -17.83 8.76
CA GLN A 241 -3.94 -19.20 8.69
C GLN A 241 -2.43 -19.17 8.84
N ASP A 242 -1.87 -20.04 9.69
CA ASP A 242 -0.43 -20.15 9.95
C ASP A 242 0.22 -18.80 10.31
N ASP A 243 -0.42 -18.02 11.19
CA ASP A 243 -0.02 -16.66 11.59
C ASP A 243 0.10 -15.65 10.44
N ILE A 244 -0.53 -15.94 9.31
CA ILE A 244 -0.52 -15.09 8.10
C ILE A 244 -1.96 -14.76 7.70
N ILE A 245 -2.20 -13.47 7.46
CA ILE A 245 -3.46 -12.99 6.92
C ILE A 245 -3.41 -13.11 5.39
N ASN A 246 -4.36 -13.86 4.86
CA ASN A 246 -4.54 -14.13 3.45
C ASN A 246 -5.83 -13.46 2.96
N VAL A 247 -5.72 -12.61 1.95
CA VAL A 247 -6.85 -11.95 1.30
C VAL A 247 -7.17 -12.69 0.01
N ARG A 248 -8.41 -13.14 -0.14
CA ARG A 248 -8.88 -13.91 -1.31
C ARG A 248 -10.03 -13.20 -2.01
N MET A 249 -10.02 -13.28 -3.33
CA MET A 249 -11.15 -12.86 -4.16
C MET A 249 -11.20 -13.76 -5.38
N ILE A 250 -12.34 -14.44 -5.59
CA ILE A 250 -12.49 -15.53 -6.57
C ILE A 250 -11.44 -16.61 -6.30
N ASN A 251 -10.46 -16.77 -7.19
CA ASN A 251 -9.31 -17.67 -7.11
C ASN A 251 -8.01 -16.94 -6.76
N ALA A 252 -8.03 -15.60 -6.74
CA ALA A 252 -6.88 -14.80 -6.39
C ALA A 252 -6.58 -14.92 -4.89
N LEU A 253 -5.29 -14.98 -4.58
CA LEU A 253 -4.72 -14.97 -3.23
C LEU A 253 -3.67 -13.85 -3.19
N ALA A 254 -3.80 -12.96 -2.21
CA ALA A 254 -2.78 -11.99 -1.85
C ALA A 254 -2.47 -12.14 -0.36
N ILE A 255 -1.18 -12.12 -0.01
CA ILE A 255 -0.77 -12.05 1.39
C ILE A 255 -0.93 -10.60 1.85
N TYR A 256 -1.47 -10.40 3.05
CA TYR A 256 -1.54 -9.08 3.66
C TYR A 256 -0.11 -8.54 3.87
N GLY A 257 0.19 -7.35 3.35
CA GLY A 257 1.55 -6.83 3.27
C GLY A 257 2.11 -6.26 4.58
N TYR A 258 1.24 -6.05 5.59
CA TYR A 258 1.61 -5.46 6.88
C TYR A 258 2.35 -4.12 6.78
N GLU A 259 2.16 -3.36 5.69
CA GLU A 259 2.57 -1.96 5.62
C GLU A 259 1.67 -1.14 6.57
N TYR A 260 2.26 -0.22 7.33
CA TYR A 260 1.49 0.73 8.11
C TYR A 260 0.87 1.80 7.20
N ILE A 261 -0.43 1.65 6.93
CA ILE A 261 -1.25 2.55 6.10
C ILE A 261 -2.12 3.47 6.96
N GLY A 262 -2.01 3.34 8.29
CA GLY A 262 -2.65 4.19 9.29
C GLY A 262 -4.17 4.09 9.30
N ASN A 263 -4.77 4.88 10.18
CA ASN A 263 -6.21 5.00 10.31
C ASN A 263 -6.81 5.96 9.27
N SER A 264 -6.67 5.61 8.00
CA SER A 264 -7.17 6.42 6.89
C SER A 264 -8.58 6.00 6.47
N GLY A 265 -9.36 6.96 5.97
CA GLY A 265 -10.72 6.72 5.49
C GLY A 265 -10.77 5.69 4.35
N ARG A 266 -11.90 4.97 4.29
CA ARG A 266 -12.20 3.96 3.29
C ARG A 266 -13.10 4.50 2.21
N LEU A 267 -12.86 4.08 0.96
CA LEU A 267 -13.73 4.41 -0.16
C LEU A 267 -15.07 3.68 0.01
N VAL A 268 -16.18 4.36 -0.28
CA VAL A 268 -17.49 3.70 -0.32
C VAL A 268 -17.50 2.67 -1.43
N ILE A 269 -17.74 1.41 -1.08
CA ILE A 269 -17.68 0.28 -2.01
C ILE A 269 -19.03 0.14 -2.72
N THR A 270 -19.04 0.50 -4.00
CA THR A 270 -20.20 0.33 -4.88
C THR A 270 -20.08 -0.95 -5.71
N PRO A 271 -21.16 -1.41 -6.38
CA PRO A 271 -21.06 -2.55 -7.31
C PRO A 271 -20.00 -2.37 -8.42
N LEU A 272 -19.71 -1.12 -8.81
CA LEU A 272 -18.66 -0.80 -9.78
C LEU A 272 -17.26 -0.94 -9.15
N THR A 273 -17.10 -0.47 -7.91
CA THR A 273 -15.87 -0.63 -7.11
C THR A 273 -15.54 -2.12 -6.93
N ASP A 274 -16.53 -2.94 -6.55
CA ASP A 274 -16.38 -4.39 -6.42
C ASP A 274 -15.95 -5.05 -7.72
N ARG A 275 -16.54 -4.62 -8.85
CA ARG A 275 -16.16 -5.15 -10.16
C ARG A 275 -14.72 -4.79 -10.51
N CYS A 276 -14.28 -3.60 -10.14
CA CYS A 276 -12.90 -3.18 -10.28
C CYS A 276 -11.99 -4.06 -9.40
N TYR A 277 -12.32 -4.26 -8.11
CA TYR A 277 -11.55 -5.10 -7.19
C TYR A 277 -11.36 -6.52 -7.72
N ARG A 278 -12.43 -7.15 -8.25
CA ARG A 278 -12.33 -8.49 -8.86
C ARG A 278 -11.34 -8.53 -10.01
N THR A 279 -11.40 -7.54 -10.89
CA THR A 279 -10.49 -7.44 -12.04
C THR A 279 -9.05 -7.23 -11.58
N LEU A 280 -8.83 -6.32 -10.63
CA LEU A 280 -7.50 -6.02 -10.11
C LEU A 280 -6.89 -7.21 -9.36
N MET A 281 -7.64 -7.86 -8.46
CA MET A 281 -7.22 -9.08 -7.77
C MET A 281 -6.90 -10.22 -8.75
N GLY A 282 -7.73 -10.38 -9.80
CA GLY A 282 -7.46 -11.34 -10.87
C GLY A 282 -6.17 -11.02 -11.63
N ALA A 283 -5.91 -9.75 -11.94
CA ALA A 283 -4.67 -9.32 -12.59
C ALA A 283 -3.44 -9.58 -11.71
N ILE A 284 -3.51 -9.24 -10.41
CA ILE A 284 -2.45 -9.52 -9.44
C ILE A 284 -2.13 -11.01 -9.38
N HIS A 285 -3.16 -11.87 -9.33
CA HIS A 285 -2.97 -13.32 -9.32
C HIS A 285 -2.26 -13.84 -10.57
N LEU A 286 -2.43 -13.18 -11.70
CA LEU A 286 -1.77 -13.50 -12.97
C LEU A 286 -0.41 -12.82 -13.15
N ASN A 287 0.08 -12.08 -12.14
CA ASN A 287 1.26 -11.21 -12.22
C ASN A 287 1.15 -10.18 -13.34
N LEU A 288 -0.06 -9.66 -13.56
CA LEU A 288 -0.36 -8.60 -14.52
C LEU A 288 -0.72 -7.31 -13.77
N GLY A 289 -0.52 -6.20 -14.48
CA GLY A 289 -1.04 -4.91 -14.07
C GLY A 289 -2.54 -4.77 -14.33
N GLY A 290 -3.16 -3.77 -13.72
CA GLY A 290 -4.57 -3.41 -13.96
C GLY A 290 -4.71 -2.05 -14.65
N ALA A 291 -5.67 -1.93 -15.56
CA ALA A 291 -5.94 -0.71 -16.30
C ALA A 291 -7.37 -0.18 -16.10
N PRO A 292 -7.77 0.29 -14.91
CA PRO A 292 -9.06 0.96 -14.74
C PRO A 292 -9.21 2.13 -15.72
N ALA A 293 -10.28 2.11 -16.52
CA ALA A 293 -10.57 3.14 -17.52
C ALA A 293 -11.98 3.68 -17.35
N GLY A 294 -12.14 4.99 -17.57
CA GLY A 294 -13.42 5.69 -17.43
C GLY A 294 -13.23 7.20 -17.32
N PRO A 295 -14.32 7.99 -17.30
CA PRO A 295 -14.24 9.46 -17.22
C PRO A 295 -13.42 9.97 -16.02
N ALA A 296 -12.89 11.20 -16.12
CA ALA A 296 -12.19 11.84 -15.00
C ALA A 296 -13.11 11.96 -13.77
N GLY A 297 -12.54 11.83 -12.56
CA GLY A 297 -13.30 11.96 -11.30
C GLY A 297 -14.20 10.78 -10.94
N THR A 298 -14.09 9.63 -11.64
CA THR A 298 -14.88 8.41 -11.35
C THR A 298 -14.23 7.48 -10.31
N GLY A 299 -13.23 7.95 -9.56
CA GLY A 299 -12.63 7.20 -8.46
C GLY A 299 -11.65 6.10 -8.88
N LYS A 300 -11.07 6.15 -10.09
CA LYS A 300 -10.18 5.10 -10.62
C LYS A 300 -8.93 4.90 -9.76
N THR A 301 -8.21 5.99 -9.52
CA THR A 301 -6.99 6.02 -8.72
C THR A 301 -7.30 5.65 -7.27
N GLU A 302 -8.39 6.21 -6.73
CA GLU A 302 -8.88 5.96 -5.39
C GLU A 302 -9.27 4.49 -5.17
N THR A 303 -9.81 3.83 -6.20
CA THR A 303 -10.14 2.40 -6.15
C THR A 303 -8.88 1.54 -6.06
N VAL A 304 -7.84 1.84 -6.86
CA VAL A 304 -6.55 1.13 -6.77
C VAL A 304 -5.92 1.35 -5.39
N LYS A 305 -5.94 2.59 -4.89
CA LYS A 305 -5.44 2.91 -3.55
C LYS A 305 -6.23 2.19 -2.46
N ASP A 306 -7.56 2.20 -2.49
CA ASP A 306 -8.35 1.55 -1.45
C ASP A 306 -8.16 0.03 -1.43
N LEU A 307 -7.98 -0.61 -2.60
CA LEU A 307 -7.59 -2.02 -2.67
C LEU A 307 -6.21 -2.26 -2.04
N SER A 308 -5.21 -1.42 -2.35
CA SER A 308 -3.87 -1.53 -1.76
C SER A 308 -3.90 -1.42 -0.23
N LYS A 309 -4.74 -0.53 0.31
CA LYS A 309 -5.02 -0.41 1.74
C LYS A 309 -5.73 -1.63 2.29
N ALA A 310 -6.60 -2.26 1.50
CA ALA A 310 -7.32 -3.47 1.93
C ALA A 310 -6.35 -4.63 2.14
N ILE A 311 -5.26 -4.70 1.37
CA ILE A 311 -4.22 -5.73 1.48
C ILE A 311 -2.95 -5.25 2.21
N ALA A 312 -2.94 -4.02 2.75
CA ALA A 312 -1.79 -3.38 3.41
C ALA A 312 -0.48 -3.41 2.60
N ILE A 313 -0.54 -2.94 1.35
CA ILE A 313 0.63 -2.69 0.52
C ILE A 313 0.71 -1.18 0.24
N GLN A 314 1.91 -0.61 0.35
CA GLN A 314 2.17 0.79 -0.01
C GLN A 314 1.80 1.03 -1.47
N CYS A 315 1.02 2.06 -1.77
CA CYS A 315 0.65 2.43 -3.14
C CYS A 315 1.12 3.85 -3.49
N VAL A 316 2.13 3.92 -4.35
CA VAL A 316 2.68 5.18 -4.85
C VAL A 316 1.86 5.62 -6.06
N VAL A 317 1.24 6.80 -5.96
CA VAL A 317 0.54 7.41 -7.10
C VAL A 317 1.50 8.32 -7.85
N PHE A 318 1.65 8.09 -9.14
CA PHE A 318 2.48 8.91 -10.01
C PHE A 318 1.61 9.57 -11.08
N ASN A 319 1.55 10.90 -11.08
CA ASN A 319 0.78 11.65 -12.08
C ASN A 319 1.62 11.79 -13.35
N CYS A 320 1.19 11.15 -14.43
CA CYS A 320 1.91 11.19 -15.70
C CYS A 320 1.75 12.55 -16.40
N SER A 321 2.82 12.96 -17.07
CA SER A 321 2.87 14.16 -17.90
C SER A 321 3.73 13.92 -19.13
N ASP A 322 3.59 14.81 -20.11
CA ASP A 322 4.28 14.74 -21.39
C ASP A 322 5.81 14.90 -21.24
N GLY A 323 6.29 15.43 -20.10
CA GLY A 323 7.71 15.59 -19.80
C GLY A 323 8.39 14.37 -19.17
N LEU A 324 7.73 13.21 -19.14
CA LEU A 324 8.22 12.01 -18.48
C LEU A 324 9.22 11.25 -19.36
N ASP A 325 10.45 11.05 -18.87
CA ASP A 325 11.51 10.30 -19.57
C ASP A 325 11.53 8.82 -19.17
N TYR A 326 11.89 7.94 -20.11
CA TYR A 326 12.02 6.49 -19.88
C TYR A 326 13.08 6.15 -18.82
N LYS A 327 14.11 7.00 -18.65
CA LYS A 327 15.12 6.82 -17.59
C LYS A 327 14.55 7.08 -16.21
N ALA A 328 13.68 8.07 -16.08
CA ALA A 328 12.99 8.35 -14.82
C ALA A 328 12.05 7.19 -14.47
N MET A 329 11.36 6.65 -15.47
CA MET A 329 10.52 5.45 -15.31
C MET A 329 11.32 4.20 -14.95
N GLY A 330 12.46 3.95 -15.61
CA GLY A 330 13.34 2.83 -15.28
C GLY A 330 13.82 2.89 -13.84
N LYS A 331 14.23 4.08 -13.38
CA LYS A 331 14.58 4.34 -11.97
C LYS A 331 13.39 4.09 -11.02
N PHE A 332 12.20 4.56 -11.39
CA PHE A 332 10.99 4.34 -10.58
C PHE A 332 10.64 2.85 -10.49
N PHE A 333 10.74 2.11 -11.60
CA PHE A 333 10.49 0.67 -11.66
C PHE A 333 11.52 -0.16 -10.89
N LYS A 334 12.79 0.28 -10.80
CA LYS A 334 13.77 -0.32 -9.87
C LYS A 334 13.26 -0.24 -8.43
N GLY A 335 12.77 0.93 -8.03
CA GLY A 335 12.13 1.15 -6.73
C GLY A 335 10.93 0.24 -6.51
N LEU A 336 10.05 0.16 -7.49
CA LEU A 336 8.84 -0.67 -7.45
C LEU A 336 9.19 -2.15 -7.25
N ALA A 337 10.07 -2.71 -8.10
CA ALA A 337 10.47 -4.12 -8.06
C ALA A 337 11.21 -4.47 -6.76
N SER A 338 12.06 -3.57 -6.27
CA SER A 338 12.89 -3.80 -5.09
C SER A 338 12.15 -3.62 -3.77
N SER A 339 11.17 -2.70 -3.71
CA SER A 339 10.36 -2.43 -2.50
C SER A 339 9.14 -3.35 -2.38
N GLY A 340 8.63 -3.88 -3.49
CA GLY A 340 7.40 -4.67 -3.49
C GLY A 340 6.13 -3.81 -3.36
N ALA A 341 6.26 -2.49 -3.50
CA ALA A 341 5.15 -1.55 -3.48
C ALA A 341 4.27 -1.67 -4.73
N TRP A 342 3.11 -1.03 -4.69
CA TRP A 342 2.28 -0.81 -5.86
C TRP A 342 2.51 0.58 -6.42
N ALA A 343 2.33 0.71 -7.74
CA ALA A 343 2.32 1.99 -8.42
C ALA A 343 1.01 2.18 -9.16
N CYS A 344 0.39 3.34 -9.02
CA CYS A 344 -0.74 3.77 -9.82
C CYS A 344 -0.31 4.95 -10.67
N PHE A 345 -0.12 4.72 -11.98
CA PHE A 345 0.20 5.76 -12.94
C PHE A 345 -1.09 6.46 -13.39
N ASP A 346 -1.33 7.64 -12.84
CA ASP A 346 -2.51 8.43 -13.13
C ASP A 346 -2.36 9.19 -14.44
N GLU A 347 -3.42 9.23 -15.24
CA GLU A 347 -3.42 9.84 -16.56
C GLU A 347 -2.33 9.29 -17.49
N PHE A 348 -2.12 7.97 -17.45
CA PHE A 348 -1.05 7.26 -18.17
C PHE A 348 -1.00 7.59 -19.68
N ASN A 349 -2.15 7.90 -20.27
CA ASN A 349 -2.27 8.28 -21.67
C ASN A 349 -1.72 9.69 -22.02
N ARG A 350 -1.06 10.36 -21.08
CA ARG A 350 -0.23 11.57 -21.32
C ARG A 350 1.22 11.26 -21.66
N ILE A 351 1.67 10.03 -21.48
CA ILE A 351 3.03 9.64 -21.85
C ILE A 351 3.16 9.61 -23.37
N GLU A 352 4.25 10.16 -23.89
CA GLU A 352 4.57 10.09 -25.31
C GLU A 352 4.75 8.65 -25.77
N LEU A 353 4.28 8.33 -26.99
CA LEU A 353 4.26 6.96 -27.51
C LEU A 353 5.66 6.33 -27.58
N GLU A 354 6.69 7.12 -27.86
CA GLU A 354 8.08 6.67 -27.89
C GLU A 354 8.56 6.18 -26.51
N VAL A 355 8.20 6.91 -25.45
CA VAL A 355 8.52 6.54 -24.06
C VAL A 355 7.70 5.32 -23.63
N LEU A 356 6.45 5.24 -24.04
CA LEU A 356 5.53 4.15 -23.69
C LEU A 356 6.04 2.79 -24.18
N SER A 357 6.65 2.73 -25.36
CA SER A 357 7.27 1.52 -25.90
C SER A 357 8.38 0.97 -24.98
N VAL A 358 9.25 1.86 -24.48
CA VAL A 358 10.33 1.48 -23.55
C VAL A 358 9.77 1.07 -22.20
N VAL A 359 8.77 1.81 -21.69
CA VAL A 359 8.08 1.50 -20.43
C VAL A 359 7.40 0.12 -20.49
N ALA A 360 6.79 -0.24 -21.61
CA ALA A 360 6.18 -1.57 -21.78
C ALA A 360 7.22 -2.69 -21.68
N GLN A 361 8.40 -2.50 -22.26
CA GLN A 361 9.50 -3.46 -22.13
C GLN A 361 10.00 -3.57 -20.68
N GLN A 362 10.15 -2.45 -19.99
CA GLN A 362 10.54 -2.40 -18.58
C GLN A 362 9.56 -3.17 -17.68
N VAL A 363 8.25 -2.94 -17.86
CA VAL A 363 7.20 -3.65 -17.11
C VAL A 363 7.23 -5.15 -17.44
N LEU A 364 7.40 -5.52 -18.71
CA LEU A 364 7.46 -6.92 -19.13
C LEU A 364 8.64 -7.65 -18.48
N GLU A 365 9.81 -7.02 -18.39
CA GLU A 365 11.00 -7.61 -17.75
C GLU A 365 10.74 -7.94 -16.28
N ILE A 366 10.10 -7.02 -15.54
CA ILE A 366 9.68 -7.25 -14.15
C ILE A 366 8.66 -8.39 -14.06
N GLN A 367 7.64 -8.40 -14.92
CA GLN A 367 6.61 -9.45 -14.93
C GLN A 367 7.21 -10.84 -15.21
N LEU A 368 8.18 -10.92 -16.13
CA LEU A 368 8.90 -12.15 -16.41
C LEU A 368 9.75 -12.60 -15.22
N ALA A 369 10.42 -11.67 -14.54
CA ALA A 369 11.19 -11.96 -13.33
C ALA A 369 10.28 -12.52 -12.21
N VAL A 370 9.11 -11.90 -11.97
CA VAL A 370 8.12 -12.38 -10.99
C VAL A 370 7.60 -13.77 -11.38
N LYS A 371 7.24 -13.95 -12.65
CA LYS A 371 6.75 -15.24 -13.17
C LYS A 371 7.78 -16.36 -13.02
N ASN A 372 9.05 -16.05 -13.23
CA ASN A 372 10.17 -17.00 -13.05
C ASN A 372 10.59 -17.18 -11.58
N LYS A 373 9.96 -16.45 -10.64
CA LYS A 373 10.22 -16.53 -9.19
C LYS A 373 11.69 -16.31 -8.82
N VAL A 374 12.37 -15.41 -9.54
CA VAL A 374 13.76 -15.05 -9.23
C VAL A 374 13.79 -14.14 -8.00
N LYS A 375 14.88 -14.19 -7.23
CA LYS A 375 15.09 -13.32 -6.05
C LYS A 375 15.79 -12.00 -6.43
N THR A 376 16.63 -12.05 -7.44
CA THR A 376 17.33 -10.89 -8.02
C THR A 376 17.27 -11.01 -9.54
N PHE A 377 17.36 -9.89 -10.24
CA PHE A 377 17.46 -9.84 -11.69
C PHE A 377 18.20 -8.58 -12.14
N PHE A 378 18.79 -8.64 -13.33
CA PHE A 378 19.41 -7.48 -13.94
C PHE A 378 18.32 -6.62 -14.58
N PHE A 379 18.28 -5.32 -14.24
CA PHE A 379 17.26 -4.40 -14.73
C PHE A 379 17.86 -3.00 -14.84
N GLU A 380 17.68 -2.35 -16.00
CA GLU A 380 18.10 -0.95 -16.23
C GLU A 380 19.56 -0.68 -15.77
N GLY A 381 20.47 -1.61 -16.10
CA GLY A 381 21.91 -1.47 -15.88
C GLY A 381 22.45 -1.94 -14.52
N SER A 382 21.62 -2.50 -13.64
CA SER A 382 22.05 -2.99 -12.32
C SER A 382 21.33 -4.28 -11.92
N GLU A 383 21.97 -5.12 -11.11
CA GLU A 383 21.29 -6.23 -10.44
C GLU A 383 20.51 -5.69 -9.23
N ILE A 384 19.21 -5.99 -9.17
CA ILE A 384 18.32 -5.53 -8.09
C ILE A 384 17.58 -6.71 -7.44
N PRO A 385 17.22 -6.61 -6.16
CA PRO A 385 16.31 -7.57 -5.54
C PRO A 385 14.90 -7.45 -6.12
N LEU A 386 14.16 -8.55 -6.11
CA LEU A 386 12.77 -8.61 -6.53
C LEU A 386 11.87 -9.02 -5.36
N ARG A 387 10.90 -8.17 -5.04
CA ARG A 387 9.80 -8.48 -4.14
C ARG A 387 8.53 -8.75 -4.97
N PRO A 388 8.04 -10.00 -5.03
CA PRO A 388 6.94 -10.41 -5.93
C PRO A 388 5.61 -9.68 -5.74
N THR A 389 5.44 -8.95 -4.63
CA THR A 389 4.25 -8.14 -4.36
C THR A 389 4.15 -6.91 -5.25
N CYS A 390 5.25 -6.54 -5.93
CA CYS A 390 5.29 -5.37 -6.79
C CYS A 390 4.26 -5.45 -7.93
N ASN A 391 3.49 -4.39 -8.14
CA ASN A 391 2.54 -4.33 -9.25
C ASN A 391 2.35 -2.91 -9.76
N ALA A 392 2.06 -2.79 -11.07
CA ALA A 392 1.84 -1.53 -11.76
C ALA A 392 0.40 -1.47 -12.27
N PHE A 393 -0.28 -0.38 -11.92
CA PHE A 393 -1.62 -0.06 -12.37
C PHE A 393 -1.57 1.23 -13.18
N ILE A 394 -2.42 1.32 -14.19
CA ILE A 394 -2.58 2.53 -15.00
C ILE A 394 -4.02 3.00 -14.89
N THR A 395 -4.25 4.31 -14.86
CA THR A 395 -5.59 4.86 -15.04
C THR A 395 -5.62 5.66 -16.33
N MET A 396 -6.74 5.52 -17.05
CA MET A 396 -6.91 6.18 -18.33
C MET A 396 -8.26 6.89 -18.39
N ASN A 397 -8.25 8.04 -19.06
CA ASN A 397 -9.46 8.77 -19.46
C ASN A 397 -9.59 8.66 -20.98
N PRO A 398 -10.35 7.67 -21.50
CA PRO A 398 -10.55 7.50 -22.94
C PRO A 398 -11.28 8.72 -23.54
N GLY A 399 -10.94 9.09 -24.77
CA GLY A 399 -11.65 10.13 -25.54
C GLY A 399 -11.34 11.58 -25.15
N TYR A 400 -10.35 11.83 -24.28
CA TYR A 400 -9.88 13.18 -23.98
C TYR A 400 -8.90 13.68 -25.06
N ALA A 401 -9.10 14.89 -25.56
CA ALA A 401 -8.24 15.48 -26.59
C ALA A 401 -6.78 15.61 -26.13
N GLY A 402 -5.84 15.28 -27.03
CA GLY A 402 -4.39 15.36 -26.76
C GLY A 402 -3.82 14.19 -25.95
N ARG A 403 -4.49 13.03 -25.96
CA ARG A 403 -4.03 11.82 -25.27
C ARG A 403 -3.79 10.68 -26.25
N SER A 404 -2.76 9.88 -25.99
CA SER A 404 -2.43 8.67 -26.74
C SER A 404 -3.51 7.61 -26.53
N GLU A 405 -3.84 6.83 -27.58
CA GLU A 405 -4.73 5.66 -27.46
C GLU A 405 -4.03 4.44 -26.87
#